data_AF-A0A2P8AM64-F1
#
_entry.id   AF-A0A2P8AM64-F1
#
_cell.length_a   1.000
_cell.length_b   1.000
_cell.length_c   1.000
_cell.angle_alpha   90.00
_cell.angle_beta   90.00
_cell.angle_gamma   90.00
#
_symmetry.space_group_name_H-M   'P 1'
#
loop_
_entity.id
_entity.type
_entity.pdbx_description
1 polymer ?
#
loop_
_entity_poly.entity_id
_entity_poly.type
_entity_poly.pdbx_seq_one_letter_code
_entity_poly.pdbx_strand_id
1 'polypeptide(L)'
;MAEAAGDPVRLRPALDALDATFTELTGVPAVRRAGQMYAGRTICYEDTARDLDVVFGAPLLAELAAPLDVLLRAARWMGNALAEAYDEVFRGLYEELQAEAGTGPVALADLWFLAQGLFWGGGERPVDAVAADFAARWAGLFGLDALPPGTTDVRLRAADLADRVDAAFPGTRPTWSNAVMHSPDLQICATDAAALARGEYTVVLGELHAAWSSFDCAVFTPSHPEVERLRAALAEDLGERRVRLLFPAEWPRRTSRTAESLTGPTDRHLAFQDAPGAEPARVLPTVDLTVTEVDGRLVATASDGERWPLAEVFAELLSAHAVDGFKLVAAAPYTPRITLDRLVVARQTWRTTVGASGLAQATGERQRFLAVRDWRRRLGLPEQVYVKLGTETKPCFVDLASPAFANMFCAMVRAARVDGGDGVSLTVSEMLPTTDQAWVPDGAGRRYFSELRLHLVDTQGTEHR
;
A
#
# COMPACT_ATOMS: atom_id res chain seq x y z
N MET A 1 14.80 -29.79 -4.60
CA MET A 1 14.54 -28.35 -4.37
C MET A 1 15.60 -27.71 -3.49
N ALA A 2 15.71 -28.05 -2.20
CA ALA A 2 16.67 -27.42 -1.28
C ALA A 2 18.13 -27.44 -1.80
N GLU A 3 18.60 -28.55 -2.37
CA GLU A 3 19.95 -28.67 -2.94
C GLU A 3 20.22 -27.81 -4.19
N ALA A 4 19.18 -27.23 -4.78
CA ALA A 4 19.23 -26.39 -5.98
C ALA A 4 18.89 -24.92 -5.69
N ALA A 5 18.62 -24.55 -4.43
CA ALA A 5 18.32 -23.18 -4.03
C ALA A 5 19.48 -22.24 -4.39
N GLY A 6 19.16 -21.03 -4.86
CA GLY A 6 20.13 -20.03 -5.31
C GLY A 6 20.81 -20.31 -6.66
N ASP A 7 20.56 -21.45 -7.32
CA ASP A 7 21.06 -21.76 -8.65
C ASP A 7 19.90 -21.83 -9.66
N PRO A 8 19.66 -20.78 -10.48
CA PRO A 8 18.50 -20.73 -11.36
C PRO A 8 18.51 -21.84 -12.43
N VAL A 9 19.69 -22.33 -12.82
CA VAL A 9 19.84 -23.38 -13.84
C VAL A 9 19.43 -24.74 -13.26
N ARG A 10 19.77 -25.01 -12.00
CA ARG A 10 19.39 -26.25 -11.32
C ARG A 10 17.98 -26.19 -10.73
N LEU A 11 17.53 -25.01 -10.32
CA LEU A 11 16.24 -24.80 -9.68
C LEU A 11 15.09 -25.08 -10.65
N ARG A 12 15.20 -24.66 -11.91
CA ARG A 12 14.11 -24.83 -12.88
C ARG A 12 13.74 -26.31 -13.10
N PRO A 13 14.67 -27.22 -13.44
CA PRO A 13 14.36 -28.65 -13.54
C PRO A 13 13.83 -29.26 -12.24
N ALA A 14 14.30 -28.78 -11.08
CA ALA A 14 13.84 -29.28 -9.79
C ALA A 14 12.38 -28.87 -9.49
N LEU A 15 11.96 -27.67 -9.89
CA LEU A 15 10.57 -27.22 -9.84
C LEU A 15 9.69 -28.03 -10.79
N ASP A 16 10.14 -28.22 -12.04
CA ASP A 16 9.40 -29.01 -13.03
C ASP A 16 9.19 -30.47 -12.54
N ALA A 17 10.20 -31.06 -11.88
CA ALA A 17 10.08 -32.38 -11.26
C ALA A 17 9.09 -32.42 -10.09
N LEU A 18 9.11 -31.40 -9.21
CA LEU A 18 8.14 -31.29 -8.12
C LEU A 18 6.71 -31.17 -8.64
N ASP A 19 6.50 -30.35 -9.66
CA ASP A 19 5.20 -30.17 -10.31
C ASP A 19 4.67 -31.48 -10.89
N ALA A 20 5.54 -32.26 -11.55
CA ALA A 20 5.21 -33.57 -12.10
C ALA A 20 4.83 -34.56 -10.98
N THR A 21 5.65 -34.68 -9.94
CA THR A 21 5.41 -35.59 -8.82
C THR A 21 4.12 -35.25 -8.06
N PHE A 22 3.86 -33.97 -7.78
CA PHE A 22 2.61 -33.57 -7.12
C PHE A 22 1.39 -33.90 -7.97
N THR A 23 1.46 -33.65 -9.28
CA THR A 23 0.36 -33.95 -10.20
C THR A 23 0.11 -35.45 -10.29
N GLU A 24 1.16 -36.27 -10.33
CA GLU A 24 1.08 -37.74 -10.33
C GLU A 24 0.43 -38.28 -9.04
N LEU A 25 0.85 -37.78 -7.87
CA LEU A 25 0.38 -38.27 -6.58
C LEU A 25 -1.04 -37.81 -6.22
N THR A 26 -1.42 -36.60 -6.62
CA THR A 26 -2.69 -35.98 -6.18
C THR A 26 -3.77 -35.99 -7.26
N GLY A 27 -3.39 -36.12 -8.54
CA GLY A 27 -4.29 -35.91 -9.68
C GLY A 27 -4.71 -34.44 -9.88
N VAL A 28 -4.14 -33.49 -9.13
CA VAL A 28 -4.47 -32.06 -9.19
C VAL A 28 -3.35 -31.29 -9.89
N PRO A 29 -3.66 -30.26 -10.71
CA PRO A 29 -2.63 -29.42 -11.32
C PRO A 29 -1.72 -28.73 -10.30
N ALA A 30 -0.40 -28.76 -10.55
CA ALA A 30 0.62 -28.11 -9.74
C ALA A 30 0.54 -26.57 -9.71
N VAL A 31 -0.11 -25.97 -10.72
CA VAL A 31 -0.27 -24.52 -10.85
C VAL A 31 -1.74 -24.15 -10.88
N ARG A 32 -2.12 -23.14 -10.09
CA ARG A 32 -3.47 -22.55 -10.10
C ARG A 32 -3.41 -21.10 -10.52
N ARG A 33 -4.41 -20.65 -11.30
CA ARG A 33 -4.57 -19.25 -11.74
C ARG A 33 -3.27 -18.70 -12.37
N ALA A 34 -2.64 -19.50 -13.24
CA ALA A 34 -1.34 -19.18 -13.84
C ALA A 34 -1.36 -17.80 -14.53
N GLY A 35 -0.30 -17.01 -14.30
CA GLY A 35 -0.18 -15.66 -14.87
C GLY A 35 -1.05 -14.59 -14.22
N GLN A 36 -1.96 -14.93 -13.31
CA GLN A 36 -2.74 -13.93 -12.58
C GLN A 36 -1.92 -13.33 -11.44
N MET A 37 -1.73 -12.01 -11.46
CA MET A 37 -1.00 -11.30 -10.42
C MET A 37 -1.67 -11.51 -9.06
N TYR A 38 -0.88 -11.84 -8.03
CA TYR A 38 -1.33 -12.11 -6.65
C TYR A 38 -2.31 -13.27 -6.44
N ALA A 39 -2.89 -13.85 -7.50
CA ALA A 39 -3.79 -15.00 -7.43
C ALA A 39 -3.13 -16.31 -7.87
N GLY A 40 -2.06 -16.24 -8.67
CA GLY A 40 -1.28 -17.41 -9.07
C GLY A 40 -0.71 -18.17 -7.87
N ARG A 41 -0.76 -19.51 -7.92
CA ARG A 41 -0.19 -20.39 -6.90
C ARG A 41 0.61 -21.51 -7.58
N THR A 42 1.77 -21.79 -7.00
CA THR A 42 2.62 -22.95 -7.27
C THR A 42 2.74 -23.79 -5.99
N ILE A 43 3.30 -24.99 -6.09
CA ILE A 43 3.47 -25.88 -4.93
C ILE A 43 4.42 -25.29 -3.89
N CYS A 44 5.46 -24.59 -4.35
CA CYS A 44 6.41 -23.90 -3.50
C CYS A 44 6.86 -22.58 -4.15
N TYR A 45 7.50 -21.75 -3.35
CA TYR A 45 8.20 -20.54 -3.80
C TYR A 45 9.56 -20.49 -3.10
N GLU A 46 10.52 -19.84 -3.75
CA GLU A 46 11.81 -19.51 -3.15
C GLU A 46 11.76 -18.06 -2.66
N ASP A 47 12.24 -17.84 -1.44
CA ASP A 47 12.53 -16.52 -0.89
C ASP A 47 13.99 -16.48 -0.48
N THR A 48 14.63 -15.32 -0.61
CA THR A 48 16.08 -15.18 -0.44
C THR A 48 16.41 -14.01 0.46
N ALA A 49 17.21 -14.25 1.49
CA ALA A 49 17.89 -13.20 2.22
C ALA A 49 19.12 -12.75 1.43
N ARG A 50 19.37 -11.44 1.38
CA ARG A 50 20.60 -10.90 0.81
C ARG A 50 21.73 -11.05 1.82
N ASP A 51 22.91 -11.48 1.37
CA ASP A 51 24.13 -11.47 2.17
C ASP A 51 24.59 -10.01 2.35
N LEU A 52 23.95 -9.33 3.31
CA LEU A 52 24.14 -7.91 3.59
C LEU A 52 23.68 -7.58 5.00
N ASP A 53 24.61 -7.11 5.83
CA ASP A 53 24.30 -6.44 7.09
C ASP A 53 24.21 -4.93 6.87
N VAL A 54 23.14 -4.30 7.35
CA VAL A 54 22.92 -2.86 7.24
C VAL A 54 22.62 -2.27 8.60
N VAL A 55 23.33 -1.20 8.94
CA VAL A 55 23.05 -0.38 10.13
C VAL A 55 22.82 1.05 9.68
N PHE A 56 21.61 1.55 9.92
CA PHE A 56 21.29 2.96 9.74
C PHE A 56 21.47 3.69 11.07
N GLY A 57 22.37 4.68 11.10
CA GLY A 57 22.63 5.47 12.30
C GLY A 57 21.52 6.48 12.59
N ALA A 58 21.47 6.93 13.85
CA ALA A 58 20.58 8.00 14.31
C ALA A 58 20.57 9.28 13.43
N PRO A 59 21.68 9.72 12.80
CA PRO A 59 21.66 10.89 11.92
C PRO A 59 20.67 10.78 10.75
N LEU A 60 20.55 9.60 10.11
CA LEU A 60 19.61 9.42 9.00
C LEU A 60 18.17 9.60 9.47
N LEU A 61 17.81 8.98 10.60
CA LEU A 61 16.47 9.07 11.17
C LEU A 61 16.15 10.50 11.62
N ALA A 62 17.11 11.19 12.22
CA ALA A 62 16.95 12.58 12.65
C ALA A 62 16.74 13.54 11.45
N GLU A 63 17.46 13.33 10.34
CA GLU A 63 17.27 14.11 9.11
C GLU A 63 15.91 13.86 8.45
N LEU A 64 15.36 12.65 8.59
CA LEU A 64 14.07 12.28 8.01
C LEU A 64 12.88 12.55 8.94
N ALA A 65 13.11 12.80 10.23
CA ALA A 65 12.04 12.96 11.21
C ALA A 65 11.06 14.09 10.85
N ALA A 66 11.57 15.30 10.58
CA ALA A 66 10.74 16.45 10.25
C ALA A 66 9.92 16.28 8.94
N PRO A 67 10.50 15.83 7.81
CA PRO A 67 9.70 15.61 6.61
C PRO A 67 8.75 14.40 6.73
N LEU A 68 9.10 13.36 7.48
CA LEU A 68 8.19 12.25 7.78
C LEU A 68 7.02 12.70 8.67
N ASP A 69 7.26 13.56 9.67
CA ASP A 69 6.21 14.09 10.54
C ASP A 69 5.08 14.78 9.76
N VAL A 70 5.41 15.52 8.69
CA VAL A 70 4.40 16.10 7.78
C VAL A 70 3.49 15.02 7.17
N LEU A 71 4.07 13.91 6.71
CA LEU A 71 3.34 12.78 6.13
C LEU A 71 2.51 12.03 7.19
N LEU A 72 3.08 11.85 8.39
CA LEU A 72 2.43 11.11 9.47
C LEU A 72 1.24 11.88 10.05
N ARG A 73 1.30 13.21 10.15
CA ARG A 73 0.13 14.03 10.51
C ARG A 73 -0.99 13.92 9.48
N ALA A 74 -0.63 13.93 8.19
CA ALA A 74 -1.60 13.73 7.11
C ALA A 74 -2.20 12.31 7.14
N ALA A 75 -1.41 11.28 7.48
CA ALA A 75 -1.86 9.91 7.62
C ALA A 75 -2.77 9.70 8.84
N ARG A 76 -2.48 10.36 9.97
CA ARG A 76 -3.36 10.41 11.14
C ARG A 76 -4.71 11.04 10.80
N TRP A 77 -4.70 12.20 10.14
CA TRP A 77 -5.92 12.86 9.69
C TRP A 77 -6.75 11.92 8.80
N MET A 78 -6.12 11.22 7.85
CA MET A 78 -6.79 10.24 6.99
C MET A 78 -7.45 9.12 7.81
N GLY A 79 -6.74 8.57 8.79
CA GLY A 79 -7.28 7.53 9.68
C GLY A 79 -8.49 7.99 10.49
N ASN A 80 -8.50 9.24 10.96
CA ASN A 80 -9.63 9.84 11.67
C ASN A 80 -10.80 10.14 10.73
N ALA A 81 -10.53 10.77 9.59
CA ALA A 81 -11.56 11.13 8.61
C ALA A 81 -12.26 9.89 8.03
N LEU A 82 -11.52 8.79 7.83
CA LEU A 82 -12.13 7.51 7.45
C LEU A 82 -13.02 6.95 8.56
N ALA A 83 -12.54 6.94 9.81
CA ALA A 83 -13.35 6.46 10.93
C ALA A 83 -14.64 7.28 11.06
N GLU A 84 -14.56 8.61 11.00
CA GLU A 84 -15.72 9.51 11.05
C GLU A 84 -16.70 9.24 9.90
N ALA A 85 -16.22 9.19 8.66
CA ALA A 85 -17.06 8.96 7.49
C ALA A 85 -17.75 7.59 7.52
N TYR A 86 -17.07 6.54 7.99
CA TYR A 86 -17.67 5.21 8.13
C TYR A 86 -18.59 5.11 9.36
N ASP A 87 -18.26 5.77 10.48
CA ASP A 87 -19.12 5.81 11.67
C ASP A 87 -20.46 6.48 11.39
N GLU A 88 -20.50 7.53 10.56
CA GLU A 88 -21.76 8.13 10.09
C GLU A 88 -22.62 7.12 9.33
N VAL A 89 -22.01 6.34 8.43
CA VAL A 89 -22.75 5.32 7.69
C VAL A 89 -23.19 4.17 8.59
N PHE A 90 -22.33 3.72 9.50
CA PHE A 90 -22.68 2.69 10.47
C PHE A 90 -23.83 3.13 11.37
N ARG A 91 -23.87 4.40 11.77
CA ARG A 91 -24.98 4.97 12.54
C ARG A 91 -26.29 4.91 11.75
N GLY A 92 -26.28 5.31 10.48
CA GLY A 92 -27.46 5.19 9.61
C GLY A 92 -27.97 3.74 9.50
N LEU A 93 -27.06 2.79 9.24
CA LEU A 93 -27.40 1.36 9.19
C LEU A 93 -27.93 0.83 10.53
N TYR A 94 -27.33 1.26 11.64
CA TYR A 94 -27.77 0.89 12.98
C TYR A 94 -29.17 1.43 13.29
N GLU A 95 -29.46 2.70 12.97
CA GLU A 95 -30.77 3.31 13.20
C GLU A 95 -31.88 2.61 12.39
N GLU A 96 -31.60 2.26 11.13
CA GLU A 96 -32.52 1.48 10.29
C GLU A 96 -32.79 0.09 10.90
N LEU A 97 -31.74 -0.65 11.25
CA LEU A 97 -31.86 -1.98 11.85
C LEU A 97 -32.54 -1.93 13.23
N GLN A 98 -32.28 -0.91 14.03
CA GLN A 98 -32.90 -0.75 15.34
C GLN A 98 -34.40 -0.43 15.21
N ALA A 99 -34.80 0.36 14.20
CA ALA A 99 -36.21 0.63 13.92
C ALA A 99 -36.97 -0.65 13.52
N GLU A 100 -36.32 -1.56 12.78
CA GLU A 100 -36.89 -2.87 12.42
C GLU A 100 -36.92 -3.85 13.62
N ALA A 101 -35.88 -3.84 14.46
CA ALA A 101 -35.75 -4.72 15.62
C ALA A 101 -36.59 -4.27 16.84
N GLY A 102 -37.07 -3.02 16.87
CA GLY A 102 -37.85 -2.45 17.96
C GLY A 102 -37.00 -2.26 19.23
N THR A 103 -37.26 -3.06 20.28
CA THR A 103 -36.50 -3.02 21.55
C THR A 103 -35.38 -4.07 21.63
N GLY A 104 -35.22 -4.90 20.60
CA GLY A 104 -34.14 -5.88 20.52
C GLY A 104 -32.80 -5.23 20.20
N PRO A 105 -31.65 -5.87 20.54
CA PRO A 105 -30.34 -5.41 20.11
C PRO A 105 -30.15 -5.63 18.60
N VAL A 106 -29.41 -4.76 17.93
CA VAL A 106 -28.99 -4.97 16.53
C VAL A 106 -27.92 -6.05 16.49
N ALA A 107 -28.08 -7.07 15.65
CA ALA A 107 -27.05 -8.09 15.44
C ALA A 107 -25.92 -7.53 14.55
N LEU A 108 -24.66 -7.80 14.92
CA LEU A 108 -23.51 -7.39 14.10
C LEU A 108 -23.56 -8.05 12.73
N ALA A 109 -24.08 -9.28 12.61
CA ALA A 109 -24.20 -9.99 11.33
C ALA A 109 -25.01 -9.20 10.28
N ASP A 110 -26.12 -8.58 10.69
CA ASP A 110 -26.99 -7.80 9.79
C ASP A 110 -26.31 -6.50 9.36
N LEU A 111 -25.72 -5.77 10.32
CA LEU A 111 -24.94 -4.56 10.03
C LEU A 111 -23.75 -4.87 9.13
N TRP A 112 -23.00 -5.94 9.43
CA TRP A 112 -21.85 -6.39 8.67
C TRP A 112 -22.21 -6.71 7.22
N PHE A 113 -23.35 -7.39 7.01
CA PHE A 113 -23.86 -7.73 5.68
C PHE A 113 -24.16 -6.47 4.85
N LEU A 114 -24.88 -5.50 5.42
CA LEU A 114 -25.19 -4.24 4.74
C LEU A 114 -23.93 -3.40 4.47
N ALA A 115 -23.00 -3.39 5.42
CA ALA A 115 -21.76 -2.62 5.31
C ALA A 115 -20.87 -3.11 4.15
N GLN A 116 -20.97 -4.37 3.71
CA GLN A 116 -20.13 -4.89 2.62
C GLN A 116 -20.22 -4.05 1.34
N GLY A 117 -21.42 -3.58 0.98
CA GLY A 117 -21.62 -2.75 -0.21
C GLY A 117 -20.80 -1.46 -0.21
N LEU A 118 -20.47 -0.94 0.96
CA LEU A 118 -19.73 0.33 1.14
C LEU A 118 -18.21 0.14 1.02
N PHE A 119 -17.72 -1.07 1.24
CA PHE A 119 -16.29 -1.38 1.11
C PHE A 119 -15.94 -1.93 -0.28
N TRP A 120 -16.85 -2.70 -0.90
CA TRP A 120 -16.58 -3.42 -2.14
C TRP A 120 -17.58 -3.19 -3.27
N GLY A 121 -18.65 -2.43 -3.05
CA GLY A 121 -19.61 -2.09 -4.09
C GLY A 121 -19.02 -1.16 -5.16
N GLY A 122 -19.70 -1.09 -6.31
CA GLY A 122 -19.30 -0.22 -7.43
C GLY A 122 -19.84 1.21 -7.36
N GLY A 123 -20.54 1.57 -6.28
CA GLY A 123 -21.03 2.92 -6.04
C GLY A 123 -19.96 3.84 -5.46
N GLU A 124 -20.33 5.11 -5.22
CA GLU A 124 -19.50 6.04 -4.45
C GLU A 124 -19.40 5.54 -3.00
N ARG A 125 -18.17 5.51 -2.47
CA ARG A 125 -17.86 4.99 -1.13
C ARG A 125 -17.37 6.13 -0.24
N PRO A 126 -17.52 6.03 1.09
CA PRO A 126 -17.01 7.05 2.01
C PRO A 126 -15.53 7.40 1.80
N VAL A 127 -14.69 6.41 1.49
CA VAL A 127 -13.27 6.63 1.17
C VAL A 127 -13.04 7.56 -0.02
N ASP A 128 -13.93 7.58 -1.01
CA ASP A 128 -13.73 8.33 -2.24
C ASP A 128 -13.82 9.84 -1.96
N ALA A 129 -14.76 10.25 -1.11
CA ALA A 129 -14.89 11.63 -0.63
C ALA A 129 -13.71 12.04 0.27
N VAL A 130 -13.31 11.18 1.20
CA VAL A 130 -12.17 11.43 2.09
C VAL A 130 -10.86 11.56 1.29
N ALA A 131 -10.64 10.71 0.29
CA ALA A 131 -9.48 10.77 -0.59
C ALA A 131 -9.46 12.04 -1.46
N ALA A 132 -10.63 12.52 -1.90
CA ALA A 132 -10.74 13.77 -2.63
C ALA A 132 -10.39 14.98 -1.75
N ASP A 133 -10.90 15.04 -0.51
CA ASP A 133 -10.54 16.09 0.46
C ASP A 133 -9.05 16.04 0.83
N PHE A 134 -8.52 14.84 1.06
CA PHE A 134 -7.09 14.62 1.26
C PHE A 134 -6.25 15.21 0.13
N ALA A 135 -6.58 14.89 -1.11
CA ALA A 135 -5.84 15.35 -2.28
C ALA A 135 -5.89 16.88 -2.42
N ALA A 136 -7.03 17.51 -2.10
CA ALA A 136 -7.19 18.95 -2.11
C ALA A 136 -6.34 19.63 -1.02
N ARG A 137 -6.39 19.12 0.22
CA ARG A 137 -5.57 19.60 1.35
C ARG A 137 -4.08 19.46 1.04
N TRP A 138 -3.68 18.32 0.49
CA TRP A 138 -2.30 18.04 0.11
C TRP A 138 -1.81 19.00 -0.98
N ALA A 139 -2.59 19.23 -2.03
CA ALA A 139 -2.26 20.21 -3.07
C ALA A 139 -2.15 21.64 -2.50
N GLY A 140 -3.06 22.03 -1.60
CA GLY A 140 -3.04 23.31 -0.90
C GLY A 140 -1.83 23.49 0.04
N LEU A 141 -1.39 22.41 0.71
CA LEU A 141 -0.21 22.43 1.59
C LEU A 141 1.07 22.80 0.82
N PHE A 142 1.22 22.36 -0.43
CA PHE A 142 2.37 22.72 -1.27
C PHE A 142 2.11 23.91 -2.21
N GLY A 143 0.90 24.47 -2.19
CA GLY A 143 0.52 25.57 -3.07
C GLY A 143 0.60 25.21 -4.55
N LEU A 144 0.27 23.96 -4.91
CA LEU A 144 0.49 23.44 -6.26
C LEU A 144 -0.27 24.24 -7.34
N ASP A 145 -1.45 24.76 -7.00
CA ASP A 145 -2.28 25.55 -7.91
C ASP A 145 -1.72 26.96 -8.20
N ALA A 146 -0.80 27.44 -7.36
CA ALA A 146 -0.17 28.76 -7.49
C ALA A 146 1.22 28.69 -8.14
N LEU A 147 1.67 27.51 -8.57
CA LEU A 147 3.00 27.35 -9.15
C LEU A 147 3.09 28.01 -10.54
N PRO A 148 4.22 28.65 -10.87
CA PRO A 148 4.46 29.15 -12.21
C PRO A 148 4.38 28.03 -13.27
N PRO A 149 3.83 28.29 -14.47
CA PRO A 149 3.84 27.33 -15.57
C PRO A 149 5.25 26.84 -15.88
N GLY A 150 5.41 25.52 -16.06
CA GLY A 150 6.70 24.91 -16.35
C GLY A 150 7.57 24.59 -15.13
N THR A 151 7.08 24.81 -13.91
CA THR A 151 7.77 24.36 -12.68
C THR A 151 7.96 22.83 -12.71
N THR A 152 9.20 22.36 -12.59
CA THR A 152 9.54 20.93 -12.60
C THR A 152 9.90 20.36 -11.25
N ASP A 153 10.35 21.21 -10.33
CA ASP A 153 10.86 20.84 -9.01
C ASP A 153 10.38 21.87 -7.99
N VAL A 154 9.81 21.39 -6.89
CA VAL A 154 9.35 22.16 -5.74
C VAL A 154 10.13 21.66 -4.54
N ARG A 155 10.93 22.53 -3.94
CA ARG A 155 11.70 22.22 -2.72
C ARG A 155 11.23 23.10 -1.59
N LEU A 156 10.90 22.46 -0.48
CA LEU A 156 10.39 23.12 0.72
C LEU A 156 11.14 22.58 1.93
N ARG A 157 11.26 23.39 2.97
CA ARG A 157 11.74 22.89 4.26
C ARG A 157 10.55 22.40 5.06
N ALA A 158 10.66 21.26 5.74
CA ALA A 158 9.56 20.79 6.60
C ALA A 158 9.23 21.83 7.70
N ALA A 159 10.24 22.55 8.19
CA ALA A 159 10.06 23.62 9.17
C ALA A 159 9.15 24.77 8.68
N ASP A 160 9.14 25.06 7.37
CA ASP A 160 8.29 26.12 6.79
C ASP A 160 6.81 25.67 6.64
N LEU A 161 6.54 24.39 6.87
CA LEU A 161 5.20 23.79 6.77
C LEU A 161 4.57 23.49 8.14
N ALA A 162 5.30 23.65 9.25
CA ALA A 162 4.85 23.23 10.58
C ALA A 162 3.46 23.79 10.97
N ASP A 163 3.24 25.10 10.82
CA ASP A 163 1.94 25.70 11.14
C ASP A 163 0.86 25.36 10.11
N ARG A 164 1.27 25.16 8.85
CA ARG A 164 0.35 24.87 7.74
C ARG A 164 -0.15 23.43 7.77
N VAL A 165 0.66 22.49 8.23
CA VAL A 165 0.27 21.07 8.30
C VAL A 165 -0.82 20.87 9.36
N ASP A 166 -0.74 21.54 10.51
CA ASP A 166 -1.77 21.42 11.56
C ASP A 166 -3.10 22.03 11.14
N ALA A 167 -3.06 23.14 10.40
CA ALA A 167 -4.26 23.74 9.82
C ALA A 167 -4.86 22.87 8.70
N ALA A 168 -4.00 22.25 7.86
CA ALA A 168 -4.44 21.42 6.74
C ALA A 168 -4.95 20.04 7.19
N PHE A 169 -4.31 19.44 8.20
CA PHE A 169 -4.55 18.09 8.69
C PHE A 169 -4.71 18.07 10.22
N PRO A 170 -5.77 18.69 10.75
CA PRO A 170 -6.03 18.69 12.19
C PRO A 170 -6.36 17.27 12.66
N GLY A 171 -5.73 16.78 13.71
CA GLY A 171 -6.00 15.41 14.17
C GLY A 171 -5.72 15.21 15.64
N THR A 172 -6.55 14.37 16.27
CA THR A 172 -6.30 13.78 17.58
C THR A 172 -5.77 12.37 17.42
N ARG A 173 -5.36 11.74 18.53
CA ARG A 173 -5.04 10.31 18.54
C ARG A 173 -6.21 9.49 17.97
N PRO A 174 -5.98 8.58 17.01
CA PRO A 174 -7.02 7.71 16.46
C PRO A 174 -7.68 6.82 17.52
N THR A 175 -8.91 6.40 17.23
CA THR A 175 -9.76 5.59 18.11
C THR A 175 -9.74 4.08 17.80
N TRP A 176 -9.03 3.67 16.76
CA TRP A 176 -8.92 2.28 16.30
C TRP A 176 -7.46 1.91 16.09
N SER A 177 -7.13 0.64 16.35
CA SER A 177 -5.76 0.19 16.60
C SER A 177 -4.81 0.48 15.44
N ASN A 178 -5.13 0.00 14.23
CA ASN A 178 -4.22 0.11 13.09
C ASN A 178 -3.89 1.56 12.69
N ALA A 179 -4.77 2.55 12.97
CA ALA A 179 -4.53 3.95 12.61
C ALA A 179 -3.37 4.63 13.32
N VAL A 180 -2.83 4.03 14.38
CA VAL A 180 -1.63 4.58 15.04
C VAL A 180 -0.33 4.13 14.39
N MET A 181 -0.35 3.19 13.44
CA MET A 181 0.86 2.69 12.76
C MET A 181 0.81 2.99 11.27
N HIS A 182 1.88 3.59 10.77
CA HIS A 182 2.05 3.89 9.36
C HIS A 182 3.36 3.28 8.85
N SER A 183 3.34 2.70 7.65
CA SER A 183 4.51 2.04 7.09
C SER A 183 5.02 2.75 5.84
N PRO A 184 6.00 3.67 5.95
CA PRO A 184 6.64 4.27 4.78
C PRO A 184 7.68 3.34 4.17
N ASP A 185 7.68 3.31 2.84
CA ASP A 185 8.69 2.66 2.02
C ASP A 185 9.67 3.72 1.50
N LEU A 186 10.93 3.65 1.93
CA LEU A 186 11.94 4.66 1.66
C LEU A 186 13.02 4.13 0.72
N GLN A 187 13.20 4.80 -0.41
CA GLN A 187 14.26 4.47 -1.37
C GLN A 187 15.38 5.50 -1.24
N ILE A 188 16.52 5.06 -0.73
CA ILE A 188 17.70 5.92 -0.57
C ILE A 188 18.41 6.04 -1.93
N CYS A 189 18.60 7.28 -2.38
CA CYS A 189 19.35 7.61 -3.58
C CYS A 189 20.76 8.06 -3.18
N ALA A 190 21.77 7.24 -3.47
CA ALA A 190 23.17 7.59 -3.30
C ALA A 190 24.00 6.92 -4.39
N THR A 191 25.16 7.48 -4.74
CA THR A 191 26.03 6.83 -5.74
C THR A 191 26.65 5.55 -5.17
N ASP A 192 26.99 5.52 -3.90
CA ASP A 192 27.54 4.37 -3.20
C ASP A 192 27.38 4.55 -1.68
N ALA A 193 27.78 3.52 -0.92
CA ALA A 193 27.73 3.55 0.54
C ALA A 193 28.62 4.67 1.15
N ALA A 194 29.72 5.06 0.50
CA ALA A 194 30.59 6.11 1.00
C ALA A 194 29.96 7.50 0.82
N ALA A 195 29.25 7.74 -0.29
CA ALA A 195 28.43 8.94 -0.49
C ALA A 195 27.32 9.04 0.56
N LEU A 196 26.62 7.93 0.82
CA LEU A 196 25.62 7.86 1.89
C LEU A 196 26.23 8.26 3.25
N ALA A 197 27.39 7.69 3.60
CA ALA A 197 28.08 8.00 4.86
C ALA A 197 28.56 9.47 4.97
N ARG A 198 28.81 10.16 3.85
CA ARG A 198 29.13 11.60 3.81
C ARG A 198 27.90 12.50 3.83
N GLY A 199 26.68 11.95 3.85
CA GLY A 199 25.46 12.74 3.77
C GLY A 199 25.11 13.19 2.34
N GLU A 200 25.69 12.56 1.32
CA GLU A 200 25.46 12.85 -0.10
C GLU A 200 24.35 11.94 -0.65
N TYR A 201 23.13 12.16 -0.16
CA TYR A 201 21.97 11.36 -0.55
C TYR A 201 20.68 12.18 -0.57
N THR A 202 19.69 11.64 -1.28
CA THR A 202 18.27 11.98 -1.13
C THR A 202 17.49 10.73 -0.78
N VAL A 203 16.27 10.88 -0.27
CA VAL A 203 15.37 9.76 -0.01
C VAL A 203 14.11 9.98 -0.82
N VAL A 204 13.54 8.93 -1.37
CA VAL A 204 12.27 8.98 -2.09
C VAL A 204 11.26 8.15 -1.34
N LEU A 205 10.11 8.74 -1.07
CA LEU A 205 8.96 7.99 -0.61
C LEU A 205 8.47 7.12 -1.79
N GLY A 206 8.66 5.81 -1.66
CA GLY A 206 8.12 4.82 -2.58
C GLY A 206 6.61 4.76 -2.46
N GLU A 207 6.14 4.44 -1.25
CA GLU A 207 4.73 4.34 -0.87
C GLU A 207 4.61 4.67 0.64
N LEU A 208 3.42 5.10 1.07
CA LEU A 208 3.07 5.17 2.49
C LEU A 208 1.83 4.32 2.71
N HIS A 209 2.00 3.20 3.43
CA HIS A 209 0.88 2.37 3.86
C HIS A 209 0.32 2.98 5.16
N ALA A 210 -0.63 3.90 5.01
CA ALA A 210 -1.27 4.56 6.14
C ALA A 210 -2.21 3.60 6.88
N ALA A 211 -2.14 3.59 8.22
CA ALA A 211 -2.95 2.74 9.07
C ALA A 211 -2.77 1.23 8.76
N TRP A 212 -1.56 0.81 8.44
CA TRP A 212 -1.28 -0.56 8.00
C TRP A 212 0.07 -1.03 8.51
N SER A 213 0.11 -2.22 9.12
CA SER A 213 1.33 -2.86 9.58
C SER A 213 1.91 -3.77 8.49
N SER A 214 2.79 -3.22 7.65
CA SER A 214 3.32 -3.94 6.49
C SER A 214 4.21 -5.16 6.79
N PHE A 215 4.74 -5.29 8.03
CA PHE A 215 5.51 -6.46 8.47
C PHE A 215 4.65 -7.54 9.12
N ASP A 216 3.38 -7.25 9.40
CA ASP A 216 2.40 -8.26 9.78
C ASP A 216 1.92 -9.04 8.54
N CYS A 217 2.87 -9.69 7.86
CA CYS A 217 2.54 -10.55 6.73
C CYS A 217 3.52 -11.73 6.60
N ALA A 218 2.98 -12.88 6.21
CA ALA A 218 3.65 -14.17 6.23
C ALA A 218 4.79 -14.31 5.21
N VAL A 219 5.04 -13.31 4.36
CA VAL A 219 6.26 -13.30 3.53
C VAL A 219 7.49 -12.94 4.37
N PHE A 220 7.36 -12.14 5.44
CA PHE A 220 8.51 -11.69 6.23
C PHE A 220 8.75 -12.52 7.49
N THR A 221 7.70 -13.00 8.13
CA THR A 221 7.76 -13.45 9.52
C THR A 221 8.13 -14.93 9.73
N PRO A 222 7.71 -15.91 8.91
CA PRO A 222 7.95 -17.33 9.21
C PRO A 222 9.43 -17.71 9.22
N SER A 223 10.25 -16.97 8.48
CA SER A 223 11.70 -17.19 8.39
C SER A 223 12.50 -16.25 9.30
N HIS A 224 11.83 -15.37 10.07
CA HIS A 224 12.50 -14.43 10.95
C HIS A 224 12.95 -15.13 12.25
N PRO A 225 14.22 -15.00 12.69
CA PRO A 225 14.75 -15.72 13.85
C PRO A 225 14.09 -15.33 15.18
N GLU A 226 13.52 -14.12 15.27
CA GLU A 226 12.89 -13.57 16.48
C GLU A 226 11.40 -13.22 16.26
N VAL A 227 10.60 -14.10 15.64
CA VAL A 227 9.18 -13.81 15.32
C VAL A 227 8.34 -13.41 16.54
N GLU A 228 8.56 -14.02 17.71
CA GLU A 228 7.81 -13.68 18.92
C GLU A 228 8.16 -12.29 19.47
N ARG A 229 9.38 -11.82 19.23
CA ARG A 229 9.77 -10.43 19.54
C ARG A 229 9.02 -9.44 18.65
N LEU A 230 8.87 -9.75 17.37
CA LEU A 230 8.09 -8.93 16.44
C LEU A 230 6.60 -8.90 16.83
N ARG A 231 6.04 -10.05 17.24
CA ARG A 231 4.67 -10.17 17.72
C ARG A 231 4.43 -9.31 18.99
N ALA A 232 5.37 -9.37 19.94
CA ALA A 232 5.30 -8.58 21.17
C ALA A 232 5.39 -7.07 20.89
N ALA A 233 6.32 -6.64 20.02
CA ALA A 233 6.45 -5.24 19.63
C ALA A 233 5.17 -4.71 18.95
N LEU A 234 4.59 -5.50 18.03
CA LEU A 234 3.34 -5.10 17.37
C LEU A 234 2.17 -4.94 18.36
N ALA A 235 2.10 -5.81 19.38
CA ALA A 235 1.08 -5.72 20.43
C ALA A 235 1.32 -4.52 21.37
N GLU A 236 2.58 -4.17 21.65
CA GLU A 236 2.94 -2.96 22.41
C GLU A 236 2.50 -1.69 21.66
N ASP A 237 2.73 -1.65 20.34
CA ASP A 237 2.45 -0.49 19.51
C ASP A 237 0.95 -0.29 19.22
N LEU A 238 0.24 -1.37 18.87
CA LEU A 238 -1.17 -1.31 18.44
C LEU A 238 -2.17 -1.57 19.57
N GLY A 239 -1.69 -2.06 20.71
CA GLY A 239 -2.52 -2.49 21.83
C GLY A 239 -2.95 -3.96 21.76
N GLU A 240 -3.51 -4.42 22.87
CA GLU A 240 -4.03 -5.77 23.03
C GLU A 240 -5.50 -5.89 22.59
N ARG A 241 -5.98 -7.13 22.42
CA ARG A 241 -7.38 -7.48 22.10
C ARG A 241 -7.92 -6.88 20.80
N ARG A 242 -7.08 -6.79 19.77
CA ARG A 242 -7.48 -6.31 18.44
C ARG A 242 -8.45 -7.30 17.78
N VAL A 243 -9.30 -6.81 16.90
CA VAL A 243 -10.18 -7.65 16.07
C VAL A 243 -9.52 -7.92 14.73
N ARG A 244 -9.35 -9.20 14.37
CA ARG A 244 -8.66 -9.66 13.16
C ARG A 244 -9.62 -10.45 12.30
N LEU A 245 -9.67 -10.17 11.00
CA LEU A 245 -10.65 -10.84 10.14
C LEU A 245 -10.20 -12.26 9.81
N LEU A 246 -11.08 -13.22 10.05
CA LEU A 246 -10.87 -14.59 9.63
C LEU A 246 -11.44 -14.78 8.22
N PHE A 247 -10.57 -14.63 7.21
CA PHE A 247 -11.00 -14.70 5.81
C PHE A 247 -11.20 -16.14 5.32
N PRO A 248 -12.27 -16.39 4.53
CA PRO A 248 -12.46 -17.63 3.80
C PRO A 248 -11.28 -17.98 2.88
N ALA A 249 -11.07 -19.27 2.62
CA ALA A 249 -9.95 -19.76 1.82
C ALA A 249 -9.93 -19.20 0.39
N GLU A 250 -11.10 -18.96 -0.20
CA GLU A 250 -11.26 -18.43 -1.56
C GLU A 250 -11.41 -16.89 -1.59
N TRP A 251 -11.11 -16.19 -0.50
CA TRP A 251 -11.20 -14.73 -0.47
C TRP A 251 -10.25 -14.10 -1.51
N PRO A 252 -10.75 -13.36 -2.52
CA PRO A 252 -9.94 -12.94 -3.67
C PRO A 252 -8.72 -12.07 -3.33
N ARG A 253 -8.79 -11.34 -2.21
CA ARG A 253 -7.75 -10.40 -1.77
C ARG A 253 -6.80 -10.99 -0.72
N ARG A 254 -7.02 -12.24 -0.28
CA ARG A 254 -6.12 -12.91 0.65
C ARG A 254 -5.07 -13.69 -0.12
N THR A 255 -3.81 -13.30 0.03
CA THR A 255 -2.68 -14.00 -0.57
C THR A 255 -1.79 -14.59 0.51
N SER A 256 -1.05 -15.65 0.20
CA SER A 256 -0.05 -16.16 1.15
C SER A 256 1.02 -15.13 1.50
N ARG A 257 1.25 -14.13 0.64
CA ARG A 257 2.22 -13.06 0.89
C ARG A 257 1.70 -12.00 1.86
N THR A 258 0.42 -11.69 1.79
CA THR A 258 -0.24 -10.64 2.59
C THR A 258 -1.05 -11.19 3.75
N ALA A 259 -1.08 -12.51 3.93
CA ALA A 259 -1.73 -13.14 5.06
C ALA A 259 -1.02 -12.72 6.34
N GLU A 260 -1.79 -12.22 7.29
CA GLU A 260 -1.34 -11.84 8.61
C GLU A 260 -0.64 -13.00 9.35
N SER A 261 0.32 -12.67 10.21
CA SER A 261 1.21 -13.65 10.85
C SER A 261 1.69 -13.27 12.25
N LEU A 262 1.53 -12.01 12.64
CA LEU A 262 1.86 -11.46 13.95
C LEU A 262 0.61 -11.28 14.81
N THR A 263 -0.37 -12.18 14.67
CA THR A 263 -1.53 -12.26 15.57
C THR A 263 -1.06 -12.40 17.01
N GLY A 264 -1.35 -11.42 17.86
CA GLY A 264 -1.00 -11.43 19.28
C GLY A 264 -1.85 -12.43 20.06
N PRO A 265 -1.43 -12.91 21.24
CA PRO A 265 -2.16 -13.93 21.99
C PRO A 265 -3.54 -13.47 22.49
N THR A 266 -3.76 -12.16 22.60
CA THR A 266 -5.02 -11.56 23.07
C THR A 266 -5.99 -11.20 21.95
N ASP A 267 -5.55 -11.22 20.68
CA ASP A 267 -6.42 -10.77 19.58
C ASP A 267 -7.61 -11.72 19.41
N ARG A 268 -8.71 -11.22 18.85
CA ARG A 268 -9.91 -12.02 18.56
C ARG A 268 -10.11 -12.14 17.05
N HIS A 269 -10.67 -13.26 16.62
CA HIS A 269 -10.86 -13.57 15.20
C HIS A 269 -12.32 -13.39 14.78
N LEU A 270 -12.63 -12.31 14.07
CA LEU A 270 -13.99 -12.08 13.56
C LEU A 270 -14.28 -13.03 12.41
N ALA A 271 -15.23 -13.93 12.61
CA ALA A 271 -15.69 -14.88 11.60
C ALA A 271 -17.06 -14.46 11.06
N PHE A 272 -17.09 -14.12 9.77
CA PHE A 272 -18.32 -13.78 9.05
C PHE A 272 -18.74 -14.86 8.04
N GLN A 273 -17.85 -15.82 7.78
CA GLN A 273 -18.06 -17.03 6.97
C GLN A 273 -17.12 -18.14 7.48
N ASP A 274 -17.31 -19.36 6.99
CA ASP A 274 -16.40 -20.47 7.28
C ASP A 274 -14.99 -20.19 6.74
N ALA A 275 -13.98 -20.39 7.59
CA ALA A 275 -12.61 -20.01 7.28
C ALA A 275 -11.59 -20.89 8.03
N PRO A 276 -10.47 -21.25 7.37
CA PRO A 276 -9.43 -22.08 7.98
C PRO A 276 -8.53 -21.27 8.92
N GLY A 277 -7.86 -21.97 9.84
CA GLY A 277 -6.87 -21.37 10.75
C GLY A 277 -7.46 -20.68 11.97
N ALA A 278 -8.74 -20.93 12.27
CA ALA A 278 -9.39 -20.43 13.48
C ALA A 278 -8.79 -21.07 14.74
N GLU A 279 -8.50 -20.25 15.75
CA GLU A 279 -8.29 -20.70 17.13
C GLU A 279 -9.64 -20.65 17.86
N PRO A 280 -10.33 -21.80 18.13
CA PRO A 280 -11.74 -21.79 18.54
C PRO A 280 -12.06 -20.93 19.76
N ALA A 281 -11.15 -20.85 20.74
CA ALA A 281 -11.32 -20.05 21.95
C ALA A 281 -11.31 -18.53 21.71
N ARG A 282 -10.89 -18.08 20.51
CA ARG A 282 -10.69 -16.66 20.16
C ARG A 282 -11.61 -16.19 19.05
N VAL A 283 -12.39 -17.09 18.45
CA VAL A 283 -13.34 -16.76 17.39
C VAL A 283 -14.47 -15.89 17.94
N LEU A 284 -14.85 -14.90 17.14
CA LEU A 284 -16.00 -14.03 17.31
C LEU A 284 -16.90 -14.21 16.08
N PRO A 285 -17.85 -15.15 16.10
CA PRO A 285 -18.84 -15.28 15.04
C PRO A 285 -19.69 -14.00 15.00
N THR A 286 -19.87 -13.36 13.84
CA THR A 286 -20.64 -12.11 13.75
C THR A 286 -22.07 -12.24 14.30
N VAL A 287 -22.63 -13.45 14.29
CA VAL A 287 -23.96 -13.78 14.84
C VAL A 287 -24.02 -13.76 16.37
N ASP A 288 -22.89 -13.85 17.06
CA ASP A 288 -22.79 -13.84 18.53
C ASP A 288 -22.49 -12.44 19.10
N LEU A 289 -22.41 -11.43 18.22
CA LEU A 289 -22.11 -10.04 18.59
C LEU A 289 -23.35 -9.17 18.38
N THR A 290 -23.58 -8.28 19.34
CA THR A 290 -24.64 -7.26 19.29
C THR A 290 -24.02 -5.87 19.22
N VAL A 291 -24.67 -4.96 18.51
CA VAL A 291 -24.26 -3.56 18.39
C VAL A 291 -25.23 -2.71 19.19
N THR A 292 -24.69 -1.79 19.99
CA THR A 292 -25.46 -0.83 20.78
C THR A 292 -24.79 0.53 20.74
N GLU A 293 -25.56 1.59 20.96
CA GLU A 293 -25.03 2.93 21.14
C GLU A 293 -24.70 3.20 22.63
N VAL A 294 -23.46 3.63 22.89
CA VAL A 294 -22.97 4.02 24.22
C VAL A 294 -22.25 5.36 24.08
N ASP A 295 -22.71 6.38 24.79
CA ASP A 295 -22.15 7.73 24.78
C ASP A 295 -21.92 8.30 23.35
N GLY A 296 -22.88 8.07 22.45
CA GLY A 296 -22.85 8.54 21.06
C GLY A 296 -21.99 7.69 20.10
N ARG A 297 -21.44 6.57 20.56
CA ARG A 297 -20.58 5.66 19.78
C ARG A 297 -21.20 4.28 19.66
N LEU A 298 -21.03 3.65 18.50
CA LEU A 298 -21.43 2.27 18.29
C LEU A 298 -20.39 1.32 18.87
N VAL A 299 -20.87 0.37 19.69
CA VAL A 299 -20.06 -0.62 20.39
C VAL A 299 -20.59 -2.00 20.09
N ALA A 300 -19.72 -2.87 19.56
CA ALA A 300 -19.98 -4.29 19.40
C ALA A 300 -19.66 -5.01 20.72
N THR A 301 -20.60 -5.81 21.22
CA THR A 301 -20.48 -6.59 22.47
C THR A 301 -20.64 -8.07 22.16
N ALA A 302 -19.65 -8.87 22.55
CA ALA A 302 -19.70 -10.33 22.46
C ALA A 302 -20.47 -10.95 23.63
N SER A 303 -20.82 -12.23 23.49
CA SER A 303 -21.57 -12.99 24.51
C SER A 303 -20.81 -13.16 25.84
N ASP A 304 -19.48 -13.08 25.82
CA ASP A 304 -18.62 -13.07 27.01
C ASP A 304 -18.53 -11.69 27.69
N GLY A 305 -19.18 -10.67 27.13
CA GLY A 305 -19.23 -9.30 27.64
C GLY A 305 -18.07 -8.42 27.20
N GLU A 306 -17.10 -8.94 26.43
CA GLU A 306 -16.07 -8.09 25.82
C GLU A 306 -16.67 -7.12 24.80
N ARG A 307 -16.05 -5.95 24.67
CA ARG A 307 -16.59 -4.81 23.92
C ARG A 307 -15.52 -4.18 23.04
N TRP A 308 -15.91 -3.78 21.84
CA TRP A 308 -15.08 -3.05 20.90
C TRP A 308 -15.84 -1.88 20.29
N PRO A 309 -15.20 -0.71 20.09
CA PRO A 309 -15.73 0.30 19.18
C PRO A 309 -15.97 -0.34 17.81
N LEU A 310 -17.04 0.04 17.13
CA LEU A 310 -17.36 -0.55 15.83
C LEU A 310 -16.23 -0.31 14.80
N ALA A 311 -15.56 0.84 14.86
CA ALA A 311 -14.36 1.11 14.07
C ALA A 311 -13.24 0.07 14.25
N GLU A 312 -13.07 -0.49 15.45
CA GLU A 312 -12.08 -1.56 15.71
C GLU A 312 -12.49 -2.89 15.04
N VAL A 313 -13.79 -3.22 15.06
CA VAL A 313 -14.32 -4.40 14.36
C VAL A 313 -14.07 -4.33 12.85
N PHE A 314 -14.08 -3.12 12.30
CA PHE A 314 -13.84 -2.83 10.87
C PHE A 314 -12.41 -2.38 10.57
N ALA A 315 -11.48 -2.44 11.54
CA ALA A 315 -10.14 -1.86 11.43
C ALA A 315 -9.38 -2.33 10.19
N GLU A 316 -9.38 -3.62 9.87
CA GLU A 316 -8.66 -4.14 8.71
C GLU A 316 -9.24 -3.64 7.37
N LEU A 317 -10.58 -3.45 7.30
CA LEU A 317 -11.24 -2.91 6.11
C LEU A 317 -10.97 -1.41 5.95
N LEU A 318 -11.00 -0.66 7.06
CA LEU A 318 -10.61 0.75 7.09
C LEU A 318 -9.14 0.91 6.69
N SER A 319 -8.25 0.03 7.15
CA SER A 319 -6.83 0.02 6.79
C SER A 319 -6.63 -0.18 5.29
N ALA A 320 -7.35 -1.14 4.69
CA ALA A 320 -7.28 -1.37 3.24
C ALA A 320 -7.72 -0.13 2.44
N HIS A 321 -8.75 0.56 2.90
CA HIS A 321 -9.22 1.82 2.30
C HIS A 321 -8.26 2.99 2.56
N ALA A 322 -7.62 3.05 3.72
CA ALA A 322 -6.60 4.05 4.04
C ALA A 322 -5.39 3.93 3.11
N VAL A 323 -4.87 2.73 2.87
CA VAL A 323 -3.78 2.48 1.92
C VAL A 323 -4.19 2.92 0.51
N ASP A 324 -5.39 2.55 0.06
CA ASP A 324 -5.87 2.92 -1.27
C ASP A 324 -6.15 4.43 -1.42
N GLY A 325 -6.63 5.07 -0.37
CA GLY A 325 -7.00 6.48 -0.31
C GLY A 325 -5.79 7.42 -0.12
N PHE A 326 -4.72 6.94 0.51
CA PHE A 326 -3.48 7.71 0.73
C PHE A 326 -2.63 7.80 -0.55
N LYS A 327 -3.21 8.42 -1.58
CA LYS A 327 -2.52 8.74 -2.83
C LYS A 327 -2.16 10.23 -2.80
N LEU A 328 -0.90 10.50 -2.51
CA LEU A 328 -0.30 11.84 -2.34
C LEU A 328 -0.35 12.77 -3.56
N VAL A 329 -1.08 12.41 -4.62
CA VAL A 329 -1.04 13.22 -5.85
C VAL A 329 -2.43 13.41 -6.43
N ALA A 330 -2.80 14.68 -6.55
CA ALA A 330 -4.01 15.15 -7.19
C ALA A 330 -4.17 14.57 -8.61
N ALA A 331 -5.42 14.50 -9.08
CA ALA A 331 -5.79 14.10 -10.45
C ALA A 331 -5.31 15.09 -11.54
N ALA A 332 -4.44 16.05 -11.20
CA ALA A 332 -3.92 17.03 -12.13
C ALA A 332 -3.14 16.37 -13.29
N PRO A 333 -3.23 16.90 -14.52
CA PRO A 333 -2.49 16.38 -15.68
C PRO A 333 -0.97 16.32 -15.48
N TYR A 334 -0.43 17.12 -14.55
CA TYR A 334 0.99 17.19 -14.27
C TYR A 334 1.23 17.50 -12.79
N THR A 335 2.29 16.90 -12.23
CA THR A 335 2.78 17.18 -10.88
C THR A 335 4.31 17.34 -10.95
N PRO A 336 4.88 18.45 -10.45
CA PRO A 336 6.33 18.58 -10.33
C PRO A 336 6.88 17.59 -9.30
N ARG A 337 8.19 17.38 -9.29
CA ARG A 337 8.83 16.71 -8.17
C ARG A 337 8.66 17.57 -6.91
N ILE A 338 8.21 16.99 -5.80
CA ILE A 338 8.06 17.69 -4.52
C ILE A 338 9.03 17.09 -3.53
N THR A 339 9.91 17.92 -2.98
CA THR A 339 10.94 17.54 -2.01
C THR A 339 10.78 18.34 -0.72
N LEU A 340 10.66 17.63 0.41
CA LEU A 340 10.72 18.17 1.77
C LEU A 340 12.09 17.88 2.36
N ASP A 341 12.90 18.93 2.51
CA ASP A 341 14.31 18.82 2.89
C ASP A 341 15.07 17.85 1.94
N ARG A 342 15.28 16.59 2.35
CA ARG A 342 15.90 15.52 1.55
C ARG A 342 14.93 14.44 1.07
N LEU A 343 13.67 14.48 1.50
CA LEU A 343 12.65 13.49 1.21
C LEU A 343 11.79 13.93 0.02
N VAL A 344 11.91 13.23 -1.10
CA VAL A 344 11.01 13.37 -2.25
C VAL A 344 9.69 12.69 -1.91
N VAL A 345 8.66 13.49 -1.67
CA VAL A 345 7.31 13.03 -1.31
C VAL A 345 6.41 12.82 -2.53
N ALA A 346 6.78 13.40 -3.67
CA ALA A 346 6.15 13.14 -4.96
C ALA A 346 7.19 13.17 -6.08
N ARG A 347 7.20 12.13 -6.92
CA ARG A 347 7.97 12.10 -8.16
C ARG A 347 7.30 12.98 -9.21
N GLN A 348 8.09 13.57 -10.10
CA GLN A 348 7.57 14.25 -11.27
C GLN A 348 6.69 13.29 -12.09
N THR A 349 5.43 13.68 -12.30
CA THR A 349 4.40 12.81 -12.85
C THR A 349 3.60 13.51 -13.94
N TRP A 350 3.34 12.81 -15.04
CA TRP A 350 2.48 13.24 -16.14
C TRP A 350 1.30 12.27 -16.27
N ARG A 351 0.11 12.81 -16.48
CA ARG A 351 -1.13 12.03 -16.66
C ARG A 351 -1.77 12.40 -17.98
N THR A 352 -2.12 11.37 -18.75
CA THR A 352 -2.78 11.50 -20.05
C THR A 352 -3.66 10.26 -20.29
N THR A 353 -4.13 10.08 -21.52
CA THR A 353 -4.86 8.88 -21.93
C THR A 353 -4.15 8.16 -23.07
N VAL A 354 -4.53 6.90 -23.28
CA VAL A 354 -4.10 6.09 -24.42
C VAL A 354 -4.32 6.84 -25.74
N GLY A 355 -5.50 7.42 -25.95
CA GLY A 355 -5.83 8.18 -27.16
C GLY A 355 -4.96 9.43 -27.32
N ALA A 356 -4.84 10.24 -26.25
CA ALA A 356 -4.07 11.48 -26.28
C ALA A 356 -2.56 11.26 -26.46
N SER A 357 -2.04 10.09 -26.09
CA SER A 357 -0.63 9.75 -26.33
C SER A 357 -0.27 9.66 -27.82
N GLY A 358 -1.22 9.22 -28.66
CA GLY A 358 -1.01 8.91 -30.07
C GLY A 358 -0.18 7.64 -30.34
N LEU A 359 0.31 6.95 -29.29
CA LEU A 359 1.26 5.84 -29.43
C LEU A 359 0.61 4.55 -29.98
N ALA A 360 -0.70 4.38 -29.79
CA ALA A 360 -1.45 3.22 -30.29
C ALA A 360 -1.47 3.14 -31.82
N GLN A 361 -1.31 4.28 -32.52
CA GLN A 361 -1.43 4.38 -33.97
C GLN A 361 -0.15 3.92 -34.70
N ALA A 362 1.00 3.89 -34.02
CA ALA A 362 2.26 3.54 -34.64
C ALA A 362 2.32 2.04 -35.03
N THR A 363 2.73 1.78 -36.28
CA THR A 363 2.82 0.43 -36.85
C THR A 363 4.24 0.12 -37.32
N GLY A 364 4.73 -1.08 -37.03
CA GLY A 364 6.12 -1.43 -37.30
C GLY A 364 7.11 -0.74 -36.35
N GLU A 365 8.28 -1.34 -36.23
CA GLU A 365 9.28 -0.99 -35.21
C GLU A 365 9.82 0.44 -35.35
N ARG A 366 10.22 0.85 -36.56
CA ARG A 366 10.75 2.19 -36.82
C ARG A 366 9.75 3.29 -36.46
N GLN A 367 8.48 3.13 -36.83
CA GLN A 367 7.47 4.15 -36.55
C GLN A 367 7.17 4.24 -35.06
N ARG A 368 7.14 3.11 -34.34
CA ARG A 368 6.96 3.08 -32.89
C ARG A 368 8.08 3.83 -32.17
N PHE A 369 9.33 3.56 -32.55
CA PHE A 369 10.47 4.27 -31.97
C PHE A 369 10.37 5.78 -32.20
N LEU A 370 10.12 6.22 -33.44
CA LEU A 370 9.98 7.65 -33.75
C LEU A 370 8.79 8.29 -33.02
N ALA A 371 7.64 7.61 -32.94
CA ALA A 371 6.47 8.10 -32.21
C ALA A 371 6.77 8.29 -30.71
N VAL A 372 7.52 7.37 -30.09
CA VAL A 372 7.96 7.48 -28.70
C VAL A 372 8.95 8.65 -28.53
N ARG A 373 9.92 8.83 -29.45
CA ARG A 373 10.85 9.98 -29.42
C ARG A 373 10.11 11.31 -29.55
N ASP A 374 9.13 11.40 -30.43
CA ASP A 374 8.30 12.60 -30.61
C ASP A 374 7.46 12.87 -29.38
N TRP A 375 6.79 11.86 -28.84
CA TRP A 375 6.00 11.96 -27.61
C TRP A 375 6.84 12.43 -26.42
N ARG A 376 8.02 11.85 -26.20
CA ARG A 376 8.99 12.28 -25.18
C ARG A 376 9.41 13.73 -25.35
N ARG A 377 9.70 14.18 -26.57
CA ARG A 377 10.07 15.58 -26.85
C ARG A 377 8.91 16.55 -26.58
N ARG A 378 7.69 16.21 -27.03
CA ARG A 378 6.50 17.06 -26.85
C ARG A 378 6.16 17.28 -25.38
N LEU A 379 6.32 16.25 -24.55
CA LEU A 379 5.97 16.30 -23.11
C LEU A 379 7.17 16.63 -22.21
N GLY A 380 8.39 16.74 -22.76
CA GLY A 380 9.60 17.00 -21.98
C GLY A 380 9.97 15.86 -21.03
N LEU A 381 9.63 14.60 -21.36
CA LEU A 381 9.89 13.44 -20.49
C LEU A 381 11.39 13.14 -20.36
N PRO A 382 11.86 12.62 -19.21
CA PRO A 382 13.19 12.03 -19.11
C PRO A 382 13.32 10.77 -19.98
N GLU A 383 14.54 10.29 -20.21
CA GLU A 383 14.77 9.08 -21.02
C GLU A 383 14.23 7.81 -20.35
N GLN A 384 14.32 7.73 -19.03
CA GLN A 384 13.91 6.58 -18.24
C GLN A 384 12.70 6.95 -17.39
N VAL A 385 11.61 6.19 -17.56
CA VAL A 385 10.33 6.44 -16.90
C VAL A 385 9.69 5.15 -16.41
N TYR A 386 8.75 5.29 -15.48
CA TYR A 386 7.76 4.27 -15.18
C TYR A 386 6.42 4.66 -15.81
N VAL A 387 5.77 3.73 -16.50
CA VAL A 387 4.44 3.94 -17.10
C VAL A 387 3.42 3.01 -16.45
N LYS A 388 2.23 3.54 -16.13
CA LYS A 388 1.08 2.78 -15.62
C LYS A 388 -0.12 3.03 -16.52
N LEU A 389 -0.60 1.97 -17.17
CA LEU A 389 -1.86 1.96 -17.90
C LEU A 389 -2.99 1.59 -16.94
N GLY A 390 -4.18 2.16 -17.11
CA GLY A 390 -5.34 1.84 -16.26
C GLY A 390 -5.78 0.37 -16.32
N THR A 391 -5.38 -0.36 -17.36
CA THR A 391 -5.61 -1.80 -17.53
C THR A 391 -4.55 -2.68 -16.86
N GLU A 392 -3.48 -2.08 -16.32
CA GLU A 392 -2.35 -2.78 -15.72
C GLU A 392 -2.32 -2.57 -14.20
N THR A 393 -2.05 -3.64 -13.44
CA THR A 393 -1.99 -3.56 -11.98
C THR A 393 -0.78 -2.76 -11.50
N LYS A 394 0.39 -2.95 -12.12
CA LYS A 394 1.66 -2.33 -11.72
C LYS A 394 2.27 -1.48 -12.83
N PRO A 395 3.00 -0.41 -12.47
CA PRO A 395 3.79 0.32 -13.44
C PRO A 395 4.91 -0.56 -14.01
N CYS A 396 5.32 -0.30 -15.25
CA CYS A 396 6.49 -0.92 -15.87
C CYS A 396 7.56 0.13 -16.19
N PHE A 397 8.83 -0.28 -16.09
CA PHE A 397 9.96 0.53 -16.50
C PHE A 397 10.05 0.59 -18.03
N VAL A 398 10.31 1.78 -18.57
CA VAL A 398 10.50 2.02 -20.00
C VAL A 398 11.68 2.95 -20.21
N ASP A 399 12.70 2.47 -20.89
CA ASP A 399 13.76 3.31 -21.48
C ASP A 399 13.30 3.81 -22.86
N LEU A 400 12.93 5.08 -22.94
CA LEU A 400 12.42 5.74 -24.16
C LEU A 400 13.50 5.93 -25.23
N ALA A 401 14.78 5.68 -24.93
CA ALA A 401 15.87 5.63 -25.90
C ALA A 401 16.05 4.23 -26.53
N SER A 402 15.44 3.20 -25.97
CA SER A 402 15.57 1.82 -26.46
C SER A 402 14.47 1.44 -27.46
N PRO A 403 14.81 0.97 -28.68
CA PRO A 403 13.83 0.48 -29.65
C PRO A 403 12.99 -0.69 -29.12
N ALA A 404 13.57 -1.58 -28.31
CA ALA A 404 12.87 -2.72 -27.74
C ALA A 404 11.79 -2.27 -26.74
N PHE A 405 12.13 -1.34 -25.85
CA PHE A 405 11.17 -0.77 -24.90
C PHE A 405 10.10 0.07 -25.61
N ALA A 406 10.46 0.83 -26.65
CA ALA A 406 9.49 1.55 -27.47
C ALA A 406 8.48 0.60 -28.14
N ASN A 407 8.96 -0.54 -28.66
CA ASN A 407 8.10 -1.58 -29.23
C ASN A 407 7.13 -2.17 -28.20
N MET A 408 7.66 -2.58 -27.04
CA MET A 408 6.88 -3.11 -25.93
C MET A 408 5.82 -2.10 -25.49
N PHE A 409 6.22 -0.85 -25.25
CA PHE A 409 5.33 0.19 -24.75
C PHE A 409 4.20 0.50 -25.74
N CYS A 410 4.49 0.67 -27.03
CA CYS A 410 3.45 0.84 -28.06
C CYS A 410 2.54 -0.39 -28.21
N ALA A 411 3.01 -1.60 -27.88
CA ALA A 411 2.17 -2.78 -27.85
C ALA A 411 1.23 -2.77 -26.63
N MET A 412 1.74 -2.44 -25.44
CA MET A 412 0.95 -2.30 -24.22
C MET A 412 -0.15 -1.23 -24.38
N VAL A 413 0.20 -0.05 -24.90
CA VAL A 413 -0.77 1.03 -25.15
C VAL A 413 -1.87 0.59 -26.12
N ARG A 414 -1.54 -0.22 -27.12
CA ARG A 414 -2.51 -0.78 -28.07
C ARG A 414 -3.42 -1.81 -27.42
N ALA A 415 -2.87 -2.71 -26.60
CA ALA A 415 -3.66 -3.69 -25.85
C ALA A 415 -4.65 -2.98 -24.91
N ALA A 416 -4.16 -2.00 -24.14
CA ALA A 416 -5.00 -1.17 -23.29
C ALA A 416 -6.12 -0.45 -24.07
N ARG A 417 -5.83 0.03 -25.29
CA ARG A 417 -6.84 0.61 -26.18
C ARG A 417 -7.93 -0.39 -26.57
N VAL A 418 -7.54 -1.64 -26.85
CA VAL A 418 -8.49 -2.71 -27.21
C VAL A 418 -9.38 -3.05 -26.02
N ASP A 419 -8.81 -3.12 -24.82
CA ASP A 419 -9.52 -3.57 -23.62
C ASP A 419 -10.44 -2.48 -23.02
N GLY A 420 -10.04 -1.20 -23.09
CA GLY A 420 -10.77 -0.11 -22.42
C GLY A 420 -10.98 1.15 -23.26
N GLY A 421 -10.56 1.18 -24.52
CA GLY A 421 -10.75 2.32 -25.43
C GLY A 421 -9.73 3.46 -25.26
N ASP A 422 -9.97 4.57 -25.96
CA ASP A 422 -9.06 5.74 -26.00
C ASP A 422 -9.00 6.51 -24.67
N GLY A 423 -10.01 6.34 -23.81
CA GLY A 423 -10.10 6.99 -22.50
C GLY A 423 -9.26 6.33 -21.41
N VAL A 424 -8.66 5.17 -21.66
CA VAL A 424 -7.82 4.48 -20.66
C VAL A 424 -6.70 5.41 -20.19
N SER A 425 -6.56 5.52 -18.87
CA SER A 425 -5.55 6.37 -18.25
C SER A 425 -4.13 5.85 -18.53
N LEU A 426 -3.22 6.79 -18.78
CA LEU A 426 -1.79 6.55 -18.90
C LEU A 426 -1.08 7.54 -17.98
N THR A 427 -0.48 7.02 -16.92
CA THR A 427 0.36 7.78 -15.98
C THR A 427 1.83 7.48 -16.26
N VAL A 428 2.65 8.52 -16.26
CA VAL A 428 4.10 8.45 -16.44
C VAL A 428 4.74 9.09 -15.23
N SER A 429 5.66 8.41 -14.57
CA SER A 429 6.52 8.97 -13.52
C SER A 429 7.96 8.97 -14.01
N GLU A 430 8.73 9.96 -13.60
CA GLU A 430 10.17 9.88 -13.72
C GLU A 430 10.73 8.63 -13.02
N MET A 431 11.87 8.12 -13.51
CA MET A 431 12.64 7.10 -12.81
C MET A 431 13.46 7.77 -11.69
N LEU A 432 13.09 7.51 -10.45
CA LEU A 432 13.80 7.96 -9.26
C LEU A 432 13.67 6.91 -8.15
N PRO A 433 14.77 6.36 -7.60
CA PRO A 433 16.18 6.65 -7.91
C PRO A 433 16.58 6.31 -9.36
N THR A 434 17.60 6.98 -9.89
CA THR A 434 18.21 6.61 -11.19
C THR A 434 19.14 5.41 -11.02
N THR A 435 19.57 4.77 -12.13
CA THR A 435 20.54 3.66 -12.09
C THR A 435 21.84 4.02 -11.36
N ASP A 436 22.23 5.29 -11.45
CA ASP A 436 23.48 5.80 -10.89
C ASP A 436 23.34 6.10 -9.39
N GLN A 437 22.11 6.03 -8.87
CA GLN A 437 21.73 6.26 -7.48
C GLN A 437 21.38 4.95 -6.75
N ALA A 438 21.64 3.80 -7.37
CA ALA A 438 21.67 2.50 -6.72
C ALA A 438 22.97 2.37 -5.91
N TRP A 439 22.86 2.17 -4.60
CA TRP A 439 24.01 2.25 -3.69
C TRP A 439 24.37 0.93 -3.00
N VAL A 440 23.44 -0.04 -2.95
CA VAL A 440 23.64 -1.28 -2.19
C VAL A 440 24.57 -2.22 -2.96
N PRO A 441 25.79 -2.51 -2.45
CA PRO A 441 26.78 -3.30 -3.17
C PRO A 441 26.50 -4.81 -3.04
N ASP A 442 26.93 -5.63 -3.98
CA ASP A 442 27.15 -7.07 -3.76
C ASP A 442 28.65 -7.39 -3.59
N GLY A 443 28.98 -8.67 -3.36
CA GLY A 443 30.37 -9.13 -3.24
C GLY A 443 31.23 -8.93 -4.50
N ALA A 444 30.63 -8.59 -5.64
CA ALA A 444 31.32 -8.26 -6.89
C ALA A 444 31.41 -6.74 -7.13
N GLY A 445 30.94 -5.90 -6.19
CA GLY A 445 30.90 -4.44 -6.31
C GLY A 445 29.80 -3.90 -7.23
N ARG A 446 28.88 -4.74 -7.71
CA ARG A 446 27.69 -4.29 -8.45
C ARG A 446 26.71 -3.64 -7.47
N ARG A 447 26.00 -2.61 -7.93
CA ARG A 447 25.07 -1.84 -7.08
C ARG A 447 23.62 -2.09 -7.46
N TYR A 448 22.75 -2.10 -6.47
CA TYR A 448 21.34 -2.46 -6.60
C TYR A 448 20.44 -1.40 -5.95
N PHE A 449 19.22 -1.28 -6.47
CA PHE A 449 18.17 -0.54 -5.80
C PHE A 449 17.79 -1.23 -4.49
N SER A 450 17.39 -0.43 -3.51
CA SER A 450 16.94 -0.92 -2.21
C SER A 450 15.77 -0.09 -1.73
N GLU A 451 14.92 -0.72 -0.94
CA GLU A 451 13.82 -0.08 -0.23
C GLU A 451 13.94 -0.41 1.25
N LEU A 452 13.88 0.62 2.09
CA LEU A 452 13.82 0.54 3.53
C LEU A 452 12.37 0.74 3.94
N ARG A 453 11.73 -0.35 4.36
CA ARG A 453 10.38 -0.33 4.92
C ARG A 453 10.45 -0.13 6.42
N LEU A 454 9.67 0.79 6.95
CA LEU A 454 9.63 1.13 8.38
C LEU A 454 8.23 0.93 8.94
N HIS A 455 8.13 0.71 10.25
CA HIS A 455 6.91 0.93 11.03
C HIS A 455 7.13 2.16 11.89
N LEU A 456 6.26 3.16 11.74
CA LEU A 456 6.27 4.38 12.53
C LEU A 456 4.98 4.45 13.33
N VAL A 457 5.12 4.65 14.64
CA VAL A 457 4.00 4.62 15.59
C VAL A 457 3.71 6.04 16.07
N ASP A 458 2.43 6.39 16.04
CA ASP A 458 1.91 7.62 16.56
C ASP A 458 1.80 7.58 18.10
N THR A 459 2.72 8.29 18.74
CA THR A 459 2.82 8.41 20.20
C THR A 459 2.14 9.67 20.75
N GLN A 460 1.41 10.45 19.94
CA GLN A 460 0.66 11.56 20.50
C GLN A 460 -0.44 11.05 21.44
N GLY A 461 -0.51 11.66 22.62
CA GLY A 461 -1.50 11.33 23.65
C GLY A 461 -1.15 10.10 24.51
N THR A 462 -0.05 9.40 24.24
CA THR A 462 0.54 8.47 25.22
C THR A 462 1.38 9.27 26.20
N GLU A 463 0.96 9.34 27.47
CA GLU A 463 1.91 9.64 28.54
C GLU A 463 3.04 8.60 28.44
N HIS A 464 4.28 9.05 28.25
CA HIS A 464 5.44 8.16 28.26
C HIS A 464 5.38 7.29 29.53
N ARG A 465 5.26 5.98 29.36
CA ARG A 465 5.45 5.02 30.45
C ARG A 465 6.93 4.81 30.72
#